data_AF-A0A261GHX6-F1
#
_entry.id   AF-A0A261GHX6-F1
#
_cell.length_a   1.000
_cell.length_b   1.000
_cell.length_c   1.000
_cell.angle_alpha   90.00
_cell.angle_beta   90.00
_cell.angle_gamma   90.00
#
_symmetry.space_group_name_H-M   'P 1'
#
loop_
_entity.id
_entity.type
_entity.pdbx_description
1 polymer ?
#
loop_
_entity_poly.entity_id
_entity_poly.type
_entity_poly.pdbx_seq_one_letter_code
_entity_poly.pdbx_strand_id
1 'polypeptide(L)'
;MSKSTEELAKLLIDLRERFVAELDERCDFMESLVLSMEKNPYSKNQYNELYRRVHSLKGSGGTYGFSSITAGCHQLENLLTECPPEGKLPSTTANNILAYVDLFRRVKEFPHDDKGQIEICNELESLSKRVMKKRWLVMVAEESPMLRSLYHQALEHMPVKIVQETNGLSALTRLIQEPFELAIVGRELYALNGIAILSALRVSNSNRRHIPAILVTSRDVTSAERNLFHNVLKKDEHLAGNICQEVEKVISR
;
A
#
# COMPACT_ATOMS: atom_id res chain seq x y z
N MET A 1 17.69 -3.42 -47.56
CA MET A 1 16.34 -3.55 -46.97
C MET A 1 15.34 -3.05 -48.01
N SER A 2 14.12 -3.61 -48.11
CA SER A 2 13.16 -3.17 -49.14
C SER A 2 12.60 -1.79 -48.79
N LYS A 3 12.32 -0.95 -49.79
CA LYS A 3 11.74 0.41 -49.65
C LYS A 3 10.50 0.45 -48.71
N SER A 4 9.72 -0.64 -48.71
CA SER A 4 8.55 -0.84 -47.84
C SER A 4 8.89 -0.97 -46.34
N THR A 5 10.08 -1.47 -45.99
CA THR A 5 10.50 -1.63 -44.59
C THR A 5 10.90 -0.29 -43.96
N GLU A 6 11.54 0.58 -44.75
CA GLU A 6 11.94 1.93 -44.34
C GLU A 6 10.71 2.85 -44.18
N GLU A 7 9.73 2.74 -45.07
CA GLU A 7 8.46 3.47 -44.97
C GLU A 7 7.68 3.09 -43.71
N LEU A 8 7.63 1.80 -43.36
CA LEU A 8 6.99 1.32 -42.12
C LEU A 8 7.71 1.82 -40.86
N ALA A 9 9.05 1.79 -40.85
CA ALA A 9 9.84 2.28 -39.72
C ALA A 9 9.61 3.79 -39.50
N LYS A 10 9.57 4.58 -40.58
CA LYS A 10 9.27 6.01 -40.52
C LYS A 10 7.87 6.28 -39.98
N LEU A 11 6.87 5.52 -40.43
CA LEU A 11 5.51 5.64 -39.90
C LEU A 11 5.44 5.35 -38.39
N LEU A 12 6.13 4.32 -37.90
CA LEU A 12 6.16 3.99 -36.47
C LEU A 12 6.84 5.09 -35.63
N ILE A 13 7.89 5.71 -36.17
CA ILE A 13 8.56 6.87 -35.53
C ILE A 13 7.57 8.03 -35.42
N ASP A 14 6.95 8.44 -36.53
CA ASP A 14 6.00 9.56 -36.56
C ASP A 14 4.81 9.34 -35.60
N LEU A 15 4.32 8.09 -35.49
CA LEU A 15 3.24 7.74 -34.56
C LEU A 15 3.68 7.85 -33.09
N ARG A 16 4.90 7.41 -32.77
CA ARG A 16 5.46 7.52 -31.41
C ARG A 16 5.70 8.98 -31.03
N GLU A 17 6.21 9.81 -31.94
CA GLU A 17 6.42 11.24 -31.69
C GLU A 17 5.10 11.98 -31.41
N ARG A 18 4.04 11.71 -32.18
CA ARG A 18 2.70 12.30 -31.94
C ARG A 18 2.14 11.91 -30.58
N PHE A 19 2.26 10.64 -30.22
CA PHE A 19 1.79 10.17 -28.90
C PHE A 19 2.52 10.89 -27.77
N VAL A 20 3.84 11.00 -27.87
CA VAL A 20 4.68 11.65 -26.87
C VAL A 20 4.38 13.14 -26.76
N ALA A 21 4.09 13.81 -27.88
CA ALA A 21 3.71 15.23 -27.89
C ALA A 21 2.41 15.52 -27.12
N GLU A 22 1.46 14.58 -27.09
CA GLU A 22 0.20 14.70 -26.33
C GLU A 22 0.34 14.25 -24.87
N LEU A 23 1.45 13.62 -24.49
CA LEU A 23 1.57 12.92 -23.21
C LEU A 23 1.58 13.89 -22.02
N ASP A 24 2.22 15.05 -22.17
CA ASP A 24 2.28 16.08 -21.13
C ASP A 24 0.89 16.60 -20.79
N GLU A 25 0.09 16.99 -21.80
CA GLU A 25 -1.28 17.49 -21.58
C GLU A 25 -2.15 16.44 -20.88
N ARG A 26 -2.02 15.17 -21.27
CA ARG A 26 -2.75 14.06 -20.63
C ARG A 26 -2.33 13.89 -19.17
N CYS A 27 -1.03 13.99 -18.87
CA CYS A 27 -0.51 13.89 -17.52
C CYS A 27 -0.94 15.07 -16.65
N ASP A 28 -0.89 16.30 -17.18
CA ASP A 28 -1.28 17.52 -16.47
C ASP A 28 -2.77 17.51 -16.11
N PHE A 29 -3.61 16.98 -17.00
CA PHE A 29 -5.03 16.80 -16.71
C PHE A 29 -5.26 15.80 -15.57
N MET A 30 -4.56 14.66 -15.59
CA MET A 30 -4.65 13.67 -14.51
C MET A 30 -4.14 14.23 -13.18
N GLU A 31 -3.01 14.94 -13.20
CA GLU A 31 -2.44 15.60 -12.02
C GLU A 31 -3.42 16.60 -11.41
N SER A 32 -3.98 17.49 -12.23
CA SER A 32 -4.96 18.48 -11.79
C SER A 32 -6.18 17.83 -11.12
N LEU A 33 -6.70 16.73 -11.71
CA LEU A 33 -7.77 15.94 -11.09
C LEU A 33 -7.33 15.37 -9.74
N VAL A 34 -6.19 14.70 -9.67
CA VAL A 34 -5.71 14.05 -8.44
C VAL A 34 -5.50 15.07 -7.33
N LEU A 35 -4.87 16.21 -7.61
CA LEU A 35 -4.67 17.30 -6.65
C LEU A 35 -6.02 17.88 -6.17
N SER A 36 -7.00 17.99 -7.06
CA SER A 36 -8.34 18.45 -6.68
C SER A 36 -9.06 17.46 -5.76
N MET A 37 -8.92 16.15 -6.03
CA MET A 37 -9.49 15.04 -5.25
C MET A 37 -8.81 14.86 -3.89
N GLU A 38 -7.53 15.24 -3.79
CA GLU A 38 -6.80 15.29 -2.51
C GLU A 38 -7.24 16.50 -1.68
N LYS A 39 -7.37 17.68 -2.30
CA LYS A 39 -7.72 18.92 -1.59
C LYS A 39 -9.15 18.90 -1.08
N ASN A 40 -10.09 18.41 -1.90
CA ASN A 40 -11.53 18.44 -1.62
C ASN A 40 -12.16 17.05 -1.81
N PRO A 41 -13.31 16.78 -1.17
CA PRO A 41 -14.10 15.60 -1.50
C PRO A 41 -14.49 15.58 -2.99
N TYR A 42 -14.19 14.47 -3.65
CA TYR A 42 -14.51 14.17 -5.04
C TYR A 42 -15.81 13.38 -5.18
N SER A 43 -16.46 13.57 -6.33
CA SER A 43 -17.68 12.86 -6.71
C SER A 43 -17.38 11.65 -7.59
N LYS A 44 -18.38 10.77 -7.73
CA LYS A 44 -18.38 9.67 -8.71
C LYS A 44 -18.02 10.10 -10.12
N ASN A 45 -18.38 11.32 -10.53
CA ASN A 45 -18.03 11.84 -11.85
C ASN A 45 -16.54 12.11 -11.98
N GLN A 46 -15.90 12.70 -10.96
CA GLN A 46 -14.44 12.94 -10.98
C GLN A 46 -13.67 11.63 -10.95
N TYR A 47 -14.08 10.67 -10.11
CA TYR A 47 -13.50 9.33 -10.08
C TYR A 47 -13.58 8.64 -11.46
N ASN A 48 -14.76 8.65 -12.07
CA ASN A 48 -14.97 8.06 -13.40
C ASN A 48 -14.16 8.79 -14.49
N GLU A 49 -13.98 10.11 -14.38
CA GLU A 49 -13.15 10.86 -15.31
C GLU A 49 -11.69 10.43 -15.20
N LEU A 50 -11.12 10.37 -13.98
CA LEU A 50 -9.76 9.89 -13.77
C LEU A 50 -9.58 8.46 -14.30
N TYR A 51 -10.51 7.55 -13.98
CA TYR A 51 -10.47 6.17 -14.45
C TYR A 51 -10.48 6.09 -15.99
N ARG A 52 -11.34 6.87 -16.66
CA ARG A 52 -11.40 6.93 -18.13
C ARG A 52 -10.09 7.45 -18.74
N ARG A 53 -9.44 8.45 -18.11
CA ARG A 53 -8.16 8.99 -18.58
C ARG A 53 -7.06 7.94 -18.51
N VAL A 54 -6.96 7.22 -17.40
CA VAL A 54 -6.00 6.11 -17.23
C VAL A 54 -6.29 4.99 -18.24
N HIS A 55 -7.56 4.59 -18.40
CA HIS A 55 -7.95 3.54 -19.35
C HIS A 55 -7.63 3.90 -20.81
N SER A 56 -7.93 5.15 -21.19
CA SER A 56 -7.62 5.68 -22.52
C SER A 56 -6.11 5.73 -22.75
N LEU A 57 -5.34 6.19 -21.75
CA LEU A 57 -3.88 6.25 -21.83
C LEU A 57 -3.26 4.85 -22.02
N LYS A 58 -3.75 3.84 -21.28
CA LYS A 58 -3.36 2.43 -21.44
C LYS A 58 -3.52 1.94 -22.89
N GLY A 59 -4.68 2.20 -23.48
CA GLY A 59 -5.01 1.81 -24.84
C GLY A 59 -4.11 2.49 -25.86
N SER A 60 -3.90 3.80 -25.74
CA SER A 60 -2.97 4.52 -26.61
C SER A 60 -1.52 4.04 -26.47
N GLY A 61 -1.03 3.80 -25.25
CA GLY A 61 0.31 3.27 -25.03
C GLY A 61 0.55 1.95 -25.75
N GLY A 62 -0.45 1.05 -25.72
CA GLY A 62 -0.38 -0.24 -26.42
C GLY A 62 -0.33 -0.08 -27.94
N THR A 63 -1.19 0.78 -28.50
CA THR A 63 -1.24 1.08 -29.94
C THR A 63 0.08 1.65 -30.47
N TYR A 64 0.75 2.48 -29.67
CA TYR A 64 2.00 3.15 -30.05
C TYR A 64 3.27 2.41 -29.59
N GLY A 65 3.14 1.23 -28.98
CA GLY A 65 4.27 0.38 -28.60
C GLY A 65 4.99 0.79 -27.31
N PHE A 66 4.37 1.60 -26.45
CA PHE A 66 4.90 1.98 -25.14
C PHE A 66 4.39 1.04 -24.05
N SER A 67 5.06 -0.10 -23.90
CA SER A 67 4.72 -1.12 -22.89
C SER A 67 4.81 -0.60 -21.45
N SER A 68 5.72 0.34 -21.18
CA SER A 68 5.84 1.07 -19.91
C SER A 68 4.54 1.77 -19.52
N ILE A 69 3.96 2.56 -20.44
CA ILE A 69 2.67 3.23 -20.26
C ILE A 69 1.57 2.19 -20.01
N THR A 70 1.47 1.16 -20.85
CA THR A 70 0.43 0.13 -20.70
C THR A 70 0.51 -0.57 -19.34
N ALA A 71 1.72 -0.96 -18.92
CA ALA A 71 1.94 -1.65 -17.64
C ALA A 71 1.60 -0.74 -16.45
N GLY A 72 2.10 0.50 -16.44
CA GLY A 72 1.84 1.42 -15.34
C GLY A 72 0.37 1.87 -15.28
N CYS A 73 -0.31 2.07 -16.42
CA CYS A 73 -1.75 2.36 -16.41
C CYS A 73 -2.58 1.19 -15.86
N HIS A 74 -2.21 -0.05 -16.20
CA HIS A 74 -2.88 -1.23 -15.63
C HIS A 74 -2.68 -1.31 -14.10
N GLN A 75 -1.48 -1.02 -13.61
CA GLN A 75 -1.21 -0.95 -12.16
C GLN A 75 -2.01 0.18 -11.49
N LEU A 76 -2.12 1.33 -12.14
CA LEU A 76 -2.91 2.47 -11.67
C LEU A 76 -4.42 2.17 -11.65
N GLU A 77 -4.96 1.46 -12.65
CA GLU A 77 -6.35 0.98 -12.64
C GLU A 77 -6.63 0.10 -11.42
N ASN A 78 -5.70 -0.79 -11.06
CA ASN A 78 -5.83 -1.64 -9.86
C ASN A 78 -5.85 -0.80 -8.58
N LEU A 79 -4.96 0.19 -8.45
CA LEU A 79 -4.96 1.12 -7.32
C LEU A 79 -6.27 1.91 -7.23
N LEU A 80 -6.78 2.41 -8.35
CA LEU A 80 -8.05 3.15 -8.40
C LEU A 80 -9.24 2.26 -8.01
N THR A 81 -9.22 0.99 -8.36
CA THR A 81 -10.28 0.03 -8.01
C THR A 81 -10.41 -0.18 -6.50
N GLU A 82 -9.33 0.02 -5.74
CA GLU A 82 -9.37 -0.02 -4.27
C GLU A 82 -9.91 1.28 -3.64
N CYS A 83 -10.04 2.36 -4.43
CA CYS A 83 -10.57 3.63 -3.95
C CYS A 83 -12.11 3.63 -4.00
N PRO A 84 -12.78 4.29 -3.04
CA PRO A 84 -14.21 4.46 -3.12
C PRO A 84 -14.57 5.37 -4.32
N PRO A 85 -15.74 5.18 -4.95
CA PRO A 85 -16.13 5.97 -6.11
C PRO A 85 -16.41 7.44 -5.76
N GLU A 86 -16.52 7.80 -4.49
CA GLU A 86 -16.67 9.16 -3.99
C GLU A 86 -16.03 9.26 -2.61
N GLY A 87 -15.63 10.45 -2.17
CA GLY A 87 -14.95 10.65 -0.89
C GLY A 87 -13.82 11.65 -1.01
N LYS A 88 -12.82 11.61 -0.13
CA LYS A 88 -11.62 12.44 -0.24
C LYS A 88 -10.42 11.53 -0.44
N LEU A 89 -9.55 11.88 -1.38
CA LEU A 89 -8.38 11.06 -1.68
C LEU A 89 -7.33 11.25 -0.57
N PRO A 90 -6.89 10.18 0.12
CA PRO A 90 -5.82 10.30 1.11
C PRO A 90 -4.53 10.79 0.44
N SER A 91 -3.74 11.64 1.12
CA SER A 91 -2.48 12.15 0.58
C SER A 91 -1.49 11.06 0.18
N THR A 92 -1.47 9.93 0.90
CA THR A 92 -0.65 8.76 0.54
C THR A 92 -1.06 8.19 -0.82
N THR A 93 -2.36 8.02 -1.07
CA THR A 93 -2.89 7.54 -2.36
C THR A 93 -2.65 8.57 -3.46
N ALA A 94 -2.90 9.86 -3.20
CA ALA A 94 -2.65 10.94 -4.15
C ALA A 94 -1.17 10.96 -4.61
N ASN A 95 -0.24 10.96 -3.66
CA ASN A 95 1.21 10.90 -3.93
C ASN A 95 1.60 9.66 -4.75
N ASN A 96 1.00 8.50 -4.46
CA ASN A 96 1.27 7.28 -5.25
C ASN A 96 0.78 7.41 -6.69
N ILE A 97 -0.40 7.98 -6.92
CA ILE A 97 -0.93 8.22 -8.27
C ILE A 97 -0.05 9.24 -9.00
N LEU A 98 0.33 10.34 -8.36
CA LEU A 98 1.21 11.36 -8.95
C LEU A 98 2.57 10.76 -9.33
N ALA A 99 3.14 9.87 -8.53
CA ALA A 99 4.37 9.17 -8.88
C ALA A 99 4.25 8.32 -10.16
N TYR A 100 3.07 7.72 -10.42
CA TYR A 100 2.82 7.06 -11.72
C TYR A 100 2.76 8.07 -12.86
N VAL A 101 2.07 9.20 -12.66
CA VAL A 101 1.94 10.28 -13.66
C VAL A 101 3.33 10.84 -14.03
N ASP A 102 4.21 11.03 -13.07
CA ASP A 102 5.58 11.49 -13.31
C ASP A 102 6.40 10.49 -14.13
N LEU A 103 6.27 9.19 -13.84
CA LEU A 103 6.92 8.14 -14.64
C LEU A 103 6.33 8.08 -16.06
N PHE A 104 5.03 8.33 -16.24
CA PHE A 104 4.45 8.45 -17.58
C PHE A 104 5.05 9.61 -18.35
N ARG A 105 5.18 10.80 -17.75
CA ARG A 105 5.83 11.94 -18.42
C ARG A 105 7.23 11.60 -18.90
N ARG A 106 8.03 10.91 -18.09
CA ARG A 106 9.42 10.56 -18.42
C ARG A 106 9.55 9.65 -19.64
N VAL A 107 8.49 8.96 -20.06
CA VAL A 107 8.50 8.18 -21.32
C VAL A 107 8.85 9.04 -22.53
N LYS A 108 8.55 10.35 -22.49
CA LYS A 108 8.90 11.31 -23.55
C LYS A 108 10.40 11.53 -23.73
N GLU A 109 11.21 11.24 -22.72
CA GLU A 109 12.67 11.37 -22.77
C GLU A 109 13.30 10.29 -23.67
N PHE A 110 12.57 9.18 -23.87
CA PHE A 110 13.05 7.99 -24.58
C PHE A 110 12.07 7.54 -25.67
N PRO A 111 11.62 8.42 -26.59
CA PRO A 111 10.54 8.12 -27.53
C PRO A 111 10.89 6.96 -28.47
N HIS A 112 12.18 6.74 -28.74
CA HIS A 112 12.71 5.67 -29.60
C HIS A 112 13.85 4.86 -28.95
N ASP A 113 14.10 5.04 -27.66
CA ASP A 113 15.17 4.33 -26.95
C ASP A 113 14.60 3.22 -26.07
N ASP A 114 14.78 1.98 -26.52
CA ASP A 114 14.30 0.80 -25.79
C ASP A 114 14.96 0.66 -24.42
N LYS A 115 16.22 1.13 -24.23
CA LYS A 115 16.89 1.02 -22.93
C LYS A 115 16.25 1.94 -21.90
N GLY A 116 16.03 3.21 -22.22
CA GLY A 116 15.31 4.14 -21.36
C GLY A 116 13.86 3.70 -21.09
N GLN A 117 13.18 3.10 -22.07
CA GLN A 117 11.85 2.51 -21.84
C GLN A 117 11.88 1.34 -20.84
N ILE A 118 12.90 0.46 -20.92
CA ILE A 118 13.08 -0.64 -19.97
C ILE A 118 13.37 -0.10 -18.56
N GLU A 119 14.16 0.96 -18.44
CA GLU A 119 14.43 1.62 -17.15
C GLU A 119 13.14 2.12 -16.48
N ILE A 120 12.30 2.83 -17.25
CA ILE A 120 10.98 3.29 -16.76
C ILE A 120 10.10 2.11 -16.35
N CYS A 121 10.08 1.02 -17.13
CA CYS A 121 9.34 -0.21 -16.76
C CYS A 121 9.79 -0.76 -15.39
N ASN A 122 11.10 -0.80 -15.13
CA ASN A 122 11.64 -1.28 -13.85
C ASN A 122 11.28 -0.36 -12.69
N GLU A 123 11.28 0.96 -12.92
CA GLU A 123 10.84 1.95 -11.94
C GLU A 123 9.35 1.80 -11.62
N LEU A 124 8.51 1.61 -12.65
CA LEU A 124 7.08 1.33 -12.49
C LEU A 124 6.83 0.03 -11.70
N GLU A 125 7.58 -1.04 -12.00
CA GLU A 125 7.48 -2.28 -11.24
C GLU A 125 7.86 -2.08 -9.76
N SER A 126 8.91 -1.29 -9.49
CA SER A 126 9.36 -0.96 -8.13
C SER A 126 8.34 -0.10 -7.39
N LEU A 127 7.75 0.89 -8.06
CA LEU A 127 6.64 1.69 -7.55
C LEU A 127 5.43 0.80 -7.25
N SER A 128 5.05 -0.08 -8.17
CA SER A 128 3.96 -1.03 -7.97
C SER A 128 4.19 -1.93 -6.77
N LYS A 129 5.38 -2.49 -6.59
CA LYS A 129 5.72 -3.28 -5.39
C LYS A 129 5.59 -2.47 -4.10
N ARG A 130 5.90 -1.17 -4.13
CA ARG A 130 5.75 -0.26 -2.98
C ARG A 130 4.28 0.07 -2.70
N VAL A 131 3.47 0.28 -3.75
CA VAL A 131 2.05 0.64 -3.68
C VAL A 131 1.17 -0.58 -3.33
N MET A 132 1.39 -1.69 -4.02
CA MET A 132 0.70 -2.98 -3.86
C MET A 132 1.25 -3.81 -2.70
N LYS A 133 2.20 -3.28 -1.91
CA LYS A 133 2.77 -4.00 -0.78
C LYS A 133 1.60 -4.43 0.12
N LYS A 134 1.35 -5.75 0.13
CA LYS A 134 0.29 -6.43 0.86
C LYS A 134 0.13 -5.74 2.21
N ARG A 135 -1.01 -5.10 2.46
CA ARG A 135 -1.24 -4.46 3.76
C ARG A 135 -1.11 -5.55 4.82
N TRP A 136 -0.10 -5.44 5.67
CA TRP A 136 0.14 -6.40 6.73
C TRP A 136 -1.07 -6.36 7.66
N LEU A 137 -1.75 -7.49 7.80
CA LEU A 137 -2.90 -7.62 8.68
C LEU A 137 -2.37 -7.70 10.12
N VAL A 138 -2.59 -6.61 10.86
CA VAL A 138 -2.16 -6.47 12.24
C VAL A 138 -3.36 -6.61 13.16
N MET A 139 -3.32 -7.58 14.07
CA MET A 139 -4.30 -7.69 15.14
C MET A 139 -3.93 -6.74 16.27
N VAL A 140 -4.87 -5.93 16.74
CA VAL A 140 -4.73 -5.09 17.94
C VAL A 140 -5.78 -5.53 18.96
N ALA A 141 -5.33 -6.24 19.99
CA ALA A 141 -6.18 -6.65 21.10
C ALA A 141 -5.96 -5.71 22.29
N GLU A 142 -6.81 -4.67 22.43
CA GLU A 142 -6.68 -3.63 23.46
C GLU A 142 -8.05 -3.08 23.89
N GLU A 143 -8.29 -3.03 25.20
CA GLU A 143 -9.55 -2.56 25.79
C GLU A 143 -9.65 -1.03 25.83
N SER A 144 -8.52 -0.32 26.05
CA SER A 144 -8.50 1.14 26.14
C SER A 144 -8.81 1.80 24.78
N PRO A 145 -9.93 2.54 24.66
CA PRO A 145 -10.25 3.25 23.41
C PRO A 145 -9.18 4.26 23.01
N MET A 146 -8.56 4.93 23.99
CA MET A 146 -7.47 5.89 23.78
C MET A 146 -6.26 5.23 23.14
N LEU A 147 -5.84 4.05 23.63
CA LEU A 147 -4.72 3.31 23.04
C LEU A 147 -5.06 2.78 21.65
N ARG A 148 -6.31 2.33 21.43
CA ARG A 148 -6.76 1.93 20.08
C ARG A 148 -6.66 3.07 19.06
N SER A 149 -7.05 4.29 19.45
CA SER A 149 -6.87 5.49 18.62
C SER A 149 -5.39 5.81 18.39
N LEU A 150 -4.55 5.68 19.43
CA LEU A 150 -3.10 5.87 19.32
C LEU A 150 -2.49 4.89 18.32
N TYR A 151 -2.82 3.60 18.35
CA TYR A 151 -2.28 2.64 17.39
C TYR A 151 -2.74 2.91 15.97
N HIS A 152 -4.00 3.30 15.77
CA HIS A 152 -4.49 3.71 14.45
C HIS A 152 -3.72 4.91 13.91
N GLN A 153 -3.53 5.95 14.72
CA GLN A 153 -2.82 7.15 14.32
C GLN A 153 -1.32 6.90 14.10
N ALA A 154 -0.67 6.14 14.99
CA ALA A 154 0.75 5.83 14.90
C ALA A 154 1.08 5.05 13.62
N LEU A 155 0.21 4.11 13.23
CA LEU A 155 0.45 3.21 12.11
C LEU A 155 -0.27 3.65 10.81
N GLU A 156 -0.91 4.83 10.80
CA GLU A 156 -1.73 5.32 9.67
C GLU A 156 -0.96 5.38 8.35
N HIS A 157 0.32 5.76 8.42
CA HIS A 157 1.18 5.91 7.24
C HIS A 157 1.93 4.62 6.86
N MET A 158 1.74 3.53 7.62
CA MET A 158 2.35 2.24 7.33
C MET A 158 1.46 1.40 6.41
N PRO A 159 2.02 0.47 5.62
CA PRO A 159 1.23 -0.44 4.79
C PRO A 159 0.64 -1.56 5.65
N VAL A 160 -0.19 -1.21 6.63
CA VAL A 160 -0.86 -2.14 7.55
C VAL A 160 -2.37 -2.00 7.45
N LYS A 161 -3.07 -3.10 7.70
CA LYS A 161 -4.51 -3.13 7.95
C LYS A 161 -4.73 -3.58 9.38
N ILE A 162 -5.21 -2.67 10.23
CA ILE A 162 -5.48 -2.97 11.63
C ILE A 162 -6.86 -3.60 11.77
N VAL A 163 -6.93 -4.75 12.44
CA VAL A 163 -8.17 -5.35 12.96
C VAL A 163 -8.12 -5.24 14.48
N GLN A 164 -9.18 -4.71 15.09
CA GLN A 164 -9.22 -4.44 16.53
C GLN A 164 -10.16 -5.40 17.25
N GLU A 165 -9.73 -5.87 18.41
CA GLU A 165 -10.51 -6.72 19.31
C GLU A 165 -10.38 -6.22 20.75
N THR A 166 -11.47 -6.28 21.52
CA THR A 166 -11.50 -5.91 22.94
C THR A 166 -11.68 -7.11 23.87
N ASN A 167 -12.04 -8.26 23.29
CA ASN A 167 -12.26 -9.52 23.99
C ASN A 167 -11.14 -10.51 23.63
N GLY A 168 -10.47 -11.05 24.63
CA GLY A 168 -9.31 -11.91 24.41
C GLY A 168 -9.62 -13.27 23.77
N LEU A 169 -10.81 -13.83 24.01
CA LEU A 169 -11.23 -15.08 23.33
C LEU A 169 -11.51 -14.83 21.85
N SER A 170 -12.14 -13.70 21.52
CA SER A 170 -12.34 -13.25 20.14
C SER A 170 -10.99 -13.06 19.45
N ALA A 171 -10.07 -12.34 20.10
CA ALA A 171 -8.71 -12.14 19.60
C ALA A 171 -7.97 -13.46 19.34
N LEU A 172 -7.99 -14.40 20.30
CA LEU A 172 -7.37 -15.72 20.11
C LEU A 172 -7.98 -16.49 18.93
N THR A 173 -9.31 -16.51 18.84
CA THR A 173 -10.02 -17.23 17.77
C THR A 173 -9.63 -16.69 16.39
N ARG A 174 -9.63 -15.36 16.23
CA ARG A 174 -9.22 -14.70 14.99
C ARG A 174 -7.74 -14.91 14.68
N LEU A 175 -6.86 -14.81 15.67
CA LEU A 175 -5.43 -15.09 15.49
C LEU A 175 -5.17 -16.51 15.01
N ILE A 176 -6.03 -17.47 15.34
CA ILE A 176 -5.92 -18.86 14.85
C ILE A 176 -6.44 -19.01 13.41
N GLN A 177 -7.53 -18.32 13.07
CA GLN A 177 -8.29 -18.52 11.82
C GLN A 177 -7.85 -17.62 10.66
N GLU A 178 -7.35 -16.42 10.96
CA GLU A 178 -7.08 -15.39 9.97
C GLU A 178 -5.59 -15.19 9.74
N PRO A 179 -5.22 -14.60 8.58
CA PRO A 179 -3.84 -14.57 8.15
C PRO A 179 -2.98 -13.47 8.76
N PHE A 180 -3.19 -13.12 10.04
CA PHE A 180 -2.44 -12.05 10.72
C PHE A 180 -0.93 -12.26 10.62
N GLU A 181 -0.23 -11.17 10.30
CA GLU A 181 1.22 -11.13 10.21
C GLU A 181 1.87 -10.55 11.47
N LEU A 182 1.13 -9.82 12.30
CA LEU A 182 1.58 -9.29 13.60
C LEU A 182 0.41 -9.18 14.59
N ALA A 183 0.69 -9.36 15.87
CA ALA A 183 -0.25 -9.07 16.95
C ALA A 183 0.30 -8.01 17.92
N ILE A 184 -0.49 -7.01 18.26
CA ILE A 184 -0.26 -6.05 19.34
C ILE A 184 -1.30 -6.35 20.41
N VAL A 185 -0.87 -6.72 21.61
CA VAL A 185 -1.76 -7.25 22.64
C VAL A 185 -1.54 -6.51 23.94
N GLY A 186 -2.60 -5.97 24.51
CA GLY A 186 -2.61 -5.43 25.88
C GLY A 186 -2.57 -6.56 26.91
N ARG A 187 -1.92 -6.34 28.06
CA ARG A 187 -1.90 -7.35 29.13
C ARG A 187 -3.31 -7.68 29.63
N GLU A 188 -4.12 -6.66 29.86
CA GLU A 188 -5.47 -6.79 30.41
C GLU A 188 -6.51 -6.65 29.30
N LEU A 189 -7.38 -7.66 29.18
CA LEU A 189 -8.46 -7.78 28.21
C LEU A 189 -9.63 -8.50 28.85
N TYR A 190 -10.84 -8.27 28.35
CA TYR A 190 -12.01 -9.01 28.79
C TYR A 190 -11.92 -10.50 28.38
N ALA A 191 -12.41 -11.39 29.25
CA ALA A 191 -12.48 -12.86 29.11
C ALA A 191 -11.15 -13.63 29.04
N LEU A 192 -10.10 -13.11 28.40
CA LEU A 192 -8.79 -13.76 28.33
C LEU A 192 -7.67 -12.72 28.26
N ASN A 193 -6.70 -12.78 29.17
CA ASN A 193 -5.61 -11.80 29.21
C ASN A 193 -4.57 -12.02 28.10
N GLY A 194 -3.77 -10.99 27.79
CA GLY A 194 -2.86 -11.01 26.64
C GLY A 194 -1.78 -12.10 26.68
N ILE A 195 -1.30 -12.44 27.87
CA ILE A 195 -0.31 -13.51 28.07
C ILE A 195 -0.94 -14.88 27.82
N ALA A 196 -2.18 -15.09 28.27
CA ALA A 196 -2.91 -16.32 28.06
C ALA A 196 -3.27 -16.52 26.58
N ILE A 197 -3.65 -15.43 25.88
CA ILE A 197 -3.86 -15.45 24.41
C ILE A 197 -2.62 -15.99 23.72
N LEU A 198 -1.45 -15.39 23.99
CA LEU A 198 -0.21 -15.80 23.32
C LEU A 198 0.23 -17.21 23.73
N SER A 199 0.13 -17.56 25.02
CA SER A 199 0.46 -18.91 25.51
C SER A 199 -0.38 -19.97 24.79
N ALA A 200 -1.69 -19.76 24.69
CA ALA A 200 -2.59 -20.67 23.99
C ALA A 200 -2.25 -20.75 22.49
N LEU A 201 -1.96 -19.61 21.86
CA LEU A 201 -1.58 -19.57 20.45
C LEU A 201 -0.27 -20.33 20.17
N ARG A 202 0.75 -20.20 21.04
CA ARG A 202 2.04 -20.91 20.89
C ARG A 202 1.90 -22.44 20.96
N VAL A 203 0.98 -22.94 21.77
CA VAL A 203 0.72 -24.39 21.93
C VAL A 203 -0.25 -24.92 20.87
N SER A 204 -0.99 -24.05 20.20
CA SER A 204 -1.94 -24.45 19.16
C SER A 204 -1.25 -25.10 17.95
N ASN A 205 -1.98 -25.99 17.26
CA ASN A 205 -1.56 -26.55 15.97
C ASN A 205 -1.81 -25.59 14.79
N SER A 206 -2.02 -24.30 15.06
CA SER A 206 -2.22 -23.31 14.01
C SER A 206 -0.89 -22.97 13.32
N ASN A 207 -0.96 -22.69 12.02
CA ASN A 207 0.14 -22.07 11.26
C ASN A 207 0.51 -20.68 11.81
N ARG A 208 -0.28 -20.12 12.72
CA ARG A 208 -0.08 -18.83 13.39
C ARG A 208 0.62 -18.94 14.75
N ARG A 209 1.05 -20.14 15.16
CA ARG A 209 1.72 -20.31 16.46
C ARG A 209 3.02 -19.50 16.62
N HIS A 210 3.68 -19.10 15.54
CA HIS A 210 4.92 -18.31 15.57
C HIS A 210 4.76 -16.84 15.17
N ILE A 211 3.53 -16.31 15.08
CA ILE A 211 3.36 -14.89 14.72
C ILE A 211 4.17 -13.99 15.67
N PRO A 212 4.85 -12.96 15.15
CA PRO A 212 5.44 -11.94 16.00
C PRO A 212 4.32 -11.28 16.80
N ALA A 213 4.58 -11.04 18.09
CA ALA A 213 3.62 -10.41 18.98
C ALA A 213 4.30 -9.39 19.87
N ILE A 214 3.69 -8.22 20.04
CA ILE A 214 4.17 -7.14 20.88
C ILE A 214 3.20 -7.03 22.06
N LEU A 215 3.72 -7.24 23.28
CA LEU A 215 2.94 -7.00 24.50
C LEU A 215 3.06 -5.53 24.90
N VAL A 216 1.94 -4.87 25.16
CA VAL A 216 1.91 -3.50 25.68
C VAL A 216 1.35 -3.50 27.10
N THR A 217 2.14 -3.09 28.08
CA THR A 217 1.81 -3.22 29.50
C THR A 217 2.45 -2.12 30.36
N SER A 218 1.78 -1.71 31.45
CA SER A 218 2.36 -0.85 32.48
C SER A 218 3.04 -1.64 33.60
N ARG A 219 2.90 -2.97 33.60
CA ARG A 219 3.43 -3.87 34.63
C ARG A 219 4.67 -4.57 34.13
N ASP A 220 5.60 -4.84 35.04
CA ASP A 220 6.74 -5.69 34.76
C ASP A 220 6.27 -7.09 34.37
N VAL A 221 7.09 -7.74 33.54
CA VAL A 221 6.85 -9.09 33.02
C VAL A 221 7.97 -10.00 33.47
N THR A 222 7.64 -11.25 33.75
CA THR A 222 8.66 -12.24 34.07
C THR A 222 9.48 -12.61 32.82
N SER A 223 10.66 -13.18 33.00
CA SER A 223 11.48 -13.66 31.88
C SER A 223 10.74 -14.70 31.02
N ALA A 224 9.92 -15.55 31.64
CA ALA A 224 9.10 -16.54 30.93
C ALA A 224 8.00 -15.87 30.10
N GLU A 225 7.29 -14.88 30.66
CA GLU A 225 6.28 -14.10 29.95
C GLU A 225 6.92 -13.36 28.76
N ARG A 226 8.09 -12.75 28.95
CA ARG A 226 8.79 -11.99 27.91
C ARG A 226 9.14 -12.85 26.70
N ASN A 227 9.53 -14.12 26.90
CA ASN A 227 9.91 -15.04 25.83
C ASN A 227 8.74 -15.44 24.90
N LEU A 228 7.48 -15.19 25.30
CA LEU A 228 6.31 -15.45 24.45
C LEU A 228 6.16 -14.40 23.34
N PHE A 229 6.72 -13.22 23.56
CA PHE A 229 6.55 -12.04 22.72
C PHE A 229 7.82 -11.73 21.95
N HIS A 230 7.63 -11.18 20.75
CA HIS A 230 8.71 -10.60 19.97
C HIS A 230 9.32 -9.41 20.71
N ASN A 231 8.48 -8.58 21.33
CA ASN A 231 8.91 -7.49 22.18
C ASN A 231 7.84 -7.13 23.23
N VAL A 232 8.25 -6.40 24.27
CA VAL A 232 7.39 -5.90 25.33
C VAL A 232 7.61 -4.39 25.49
N LEU A 233 6.57 -3.60 25.28
CA LEU A 233 6.59 -2.14 25.35
C LEU A 233 5.84 -1.63 26.59
N LYS A 234 6.35 -0.53 27.16
CA LYS A 234 5.70 0.18 28.27
C LYS A 234 4.60 1.11 27.76
N LYS A 235 3.53 1.25 28.54
CA LYS A 235 2.46 2.24 28.32
C LYS A 235 2.91 3.62 28.83
N ASP A 236 3.84 4.24 28.12
CA ASP A 236 4.38 5.58 28.42
C ASP A 236 4.20 6.56 27.25
N GLU A 237 4.70 7.79 27.41
CA GLU A 237 4.61 8.85 26.40
C GLU A 237 5.32 8.52 25.07
N HIS A 238 6.24 7.56 25.09
CA HIS A 238 7.02 7.14 23.91
C HIS A 238 6.38 5.96 23.18
N LEU A 239 5.25 5.43 23.66
CA LEU A 239 4.60 4.24 23.11
C LEU A 239 4.32 4.37 21.59
N ALA A 240 3.87 5.53 21.13
CA ALA A 240 3.58 5.75 19.71
C ALA A 240 4.82 5.63 18.82
N GLY A 241 5.95 6.22 19.24
CA GLY A 241 7.21 6.09 18.50
C GLY A 241 7.76 4.66 18.56
N ASN A 242 7.71 4.05 19.75
CA ASN A 242 8.20 2.68 19.97
C ASN A 242 7.41 1.65 19.15
N ILE A 243 6.07 1.76 19.11
CA ILE A 243 5.25 0.83 18.33
C ILE A 243 5.54 0.95 16.83
N CYS A 244 5.72 2.17 16.31
CA CYS A 244 6.10 2.38 14.92
C CYS A 244 7.43 1.68 14.59
N GLN A 245 8.47 1.91 15.39
CA GLN A 245 9.78 1.30 15.17
C GLN A 245 9.72 -0.24 15.18
N GLU A 246 8.95 -0.82 16.10
CA GLU A 246 8.83 -2.27 16.21
C GLU A 246 8.02 -2.87 15.06
N VAL A 247 6.93 -2.22 14.65
CA VAL A 247 6.13 -2.66 13.50
C VAL A 247 6.96 -2.56 12.22
N GLU A 248 7.74 -1.49 12.03
CA GLU A 248 8.61 -1.30 10.88
C GLU A 248 9.70 -2.40 10.79
N LYS A 249 10.30 -2.80 11.91
CA LYS A 249 11.27 -3.91 11.99
C LYS A 249 10.66 -5.26 11.59
N VAL A 250 9.36 -5.46 11.81
CA VAL A 250 8.66 -6.70 11.44
C VAL A 250 8.30 -6.68 9.96
N ILE A 251 7.81 -5.55 9.45
CA ILE A 251 7.35 -5.37 8.07
C ILE A 251 8.51 -5.30 7.06
N SER A 252 9.70 -4.92 7.50
CA SER A 252 10.91 -4.83 6.67
C SER A 252 11.66 -6.16 6.48
N ARG A 253 11.19 -7.26 7.10
CA ARG A 253 11.72 -8.62 6.93
C ARG A 253 11.09 -9.32 5.74
#